data_AF-A0A822YYF8-F1
#
_entry.id   AF-A0A822YYF8-F1
#
_cell.length_a   1.000
_cell.length_b   1.000
_cell.length_c   1.000
_cell.angle_alpha   90.00
_cell.angle_beta   90.00
_cell.angle_gamma   90.00
#
_symmetry.space_group_name_H-M   'P 1'
#
loop_
_entity.id
_entity.type
_entity.pdbx_description
1 polymer ?
#
loop_
_entity_poly.entity_id
_entity_poly.type
_entity_poly.pdbx_seq_one_letter_code
_entity_poly.pdbx_strand_id
1 'polypeptide(L)'
;MGRGIFNVDGDAWKFQRKPASLELGSVSIRSFAFEIVTTEIKRRLVPFLSSAAGEGRVLDLEDVFRRFTFDNICRFSFELDPGCMELSLPISEFAMAFDLASRLSSQRALSLSSLIWKIKRLLNLGSEKRLKKAIRLINVLAEEVIRQGRIQSISLR
;
A
#
# COMPACT_ATOMS: atom_id res chain seq x y z
N MET A 1 -8.60 10.83 -4.39
CA MET A 1 -8.97 9.46 -4.78
C MET A 1 -9.84 9.60 -6.02
N GLY A 2 -9.50 8.90 -7.10
CA GLY A 2 -10.13 9.06 -8.43
C GLY A 2 -11.50 8.38 -8.54
N ARG A 3 -11.88 7.87 -9.73
CA ARG A 3 -13.14 7.13 -9.95
C ARG A 3 -12.96 5.60 -9.92
N GLY A 4 -12.08 5.11 -9.06
CA GLY A 4 -11.82 3.67 -8.88
C GLY A 4 -12.85 3.00 -7.98
N ILE A 5 -12.77 1.67 -7.89
CA ILE A 5 -13.74 0.78 -7.22
C ILE A 5 -14.05 1.17 -5.76
N PHE A 6 -13.13 1.84 -5.08
CA PHE A 6 -13.32 2.27 -3.69
C PHE A 6 -14.03 3.62 -3.52
N ASN A 7 -14.29 4.35 -4.61
CA ASN A 7 -14.80 5.73 -4.56
C ASN A 7 -16.01 5.98 -5.48
N VAL A 8 -16.49 4.95 -6.18
CA VAL A 8 -17.73 4.99 -6.97
C VAL A 8 -18.82 4.19 -6.27
N ASP A 9 -20.08 4.56 -6.51
CA ASP A 9 -21.26 3.91 -5.92
C ASP A 9 -22.20 3.34 -7.00
N GLY A 10 -23.20 2.56 -6.57
CA GLY A 10 -24.27 2.05 -7.42
C GLY A 10 -23.81 1.10 -8.53
N ASP A 11 -24.37 1.24 -9.72
CA ASP A 11 -24.07 0.35 -10.86
C ASP A 11 -22.60 0.44 -11.31
N ALA A 12 -21.97 1.61 -11.20
CA ALA A 12 -20.56 1.79 -11.53
C ALA A 12 -19.66 0.97 -10.58
N TRP A 13 -19.99 0.94 -9.29
CA TRP A 13 -19.31 0.08 -8.32
C TRP A 13 -19.51 -1.40 -8.62
N LYS A 14 -20.76 -1.81 -8.89
CA LYS A 14 -21.11 -3.20 -9.18
C LYS A 14 -20.39 -3.70 -10.44
N PHE A 15 -20.31 -2.85 -11.46
CA PHE A 15 -19.58 -3.12 -12.71
C PHE A 15 -18.09 -3.34 -12.48
N GLN A 16 -17.44 -2.51 -11.66
CA GLN A 16 -16.01 -2.68 -11.34
C GLN A 16 -15.75 -3.85 -10.37
N ARG A 17 -16.63 -4.09 -9.40
CA ARG A 17 -16.47 -5.11 -8.36
C ARG A 17 -16.65 -6.53 -8.87
N LYS A 18 -17.57 -6.76 -9.80
CA LYS A 18 -17.86 -8.09 -10.33
C LYS A 18 -16.60 -8.79 -10.89
N PRO A 19 -15.85 -8.19 -11.84
CA PRO A 19 -14.62 -8.81 -12.34
C PRO A 19 -13.53 -8.90 -11.25
N ALA A 20 -13.32 -7.83 -10.47
CA ALA A 20 -12.30 -7.81 -9.43
C ALA A 20 -12.48 -8.93 -8.37
N SER A 21 -13.73 -9.22 -7.99
CA SER A 21 -14.02 -10.26 -7.00
C SER A 21 -13.79 -11.67 -7.53
N LEU A 22 -13.98 -11.89 -8.83
CA LEU A 22 -13.73 -13.18 -9.47
C LEU A 22 -12.23 -13.45 -9.56
N GLU A 23 -11.46 -12.47 -10.02
CA GLU A 23 -10.00 -12.58 -10.13
C GLU A 23 -9.35 -12.82 -8.76
N LEU A 24 -9.65 -11.96 -7.78
CA LEU A 24 -9.12 -12.08 -6.41
C LEU A 24 -9.65 -13.31 -5.67
N GLY A 25 -10.82 -13.81 -6.05
CA GLY A 25 -11.44 -15.01 -5.51
C GLY A 25 -10.95 -16.31 -6.14
N SER A 26 -10.10 -16.24 -7.17
CA SER A 26 -9.60 -17.45 -7.84
C SER A 26 -8.63 -18.23 -6.94
N VAL A 27 -8.60 -19.55 -7.11
CA VAL A 27 -7.70 -20.43 -6.33
C VAL A 27 -6.24 -20.06 -6.60
N SER A 28 -5.89 -19.79 -7.87
CA SER A 28 -4.54 -19.40 -8.27
C SER A 28 -4.05 -18.17 -7.52
N ILE A 29 -4.85 -17.09 -7.50
CA ILE A 29 -4.49 -15.84 -6.83
C ILE A 29 -4.40 -16.01 -5.32
N ARG A 30 -5.31 -16.77 -4.71
CA ARG A 30 -5.22 -17.07 -3.26
C ARG A 30 -3.99 -17.89 -2.91
N SER A 31 -3.65 -18.90 -3.72
CA SER A 31 -2.45 -19.70 -3.51
C SER A 31 -1.18 -18.87 -3.65
N PHE A 32 -1.12 -17.99 -4.66
CA PHE A 32 -0.01 -17.06 -4.85
C PHE A 32 0.14 -16.09 -3.68
N ALA A 33 -0.96 -15.49 -3.20
CA ALA A 33 -0.95 -14.64 -2.02
C ALA A 33 -0.46 -15.40 -0.77
N PHE A 34 -0.91 -16.64 -0.59
CA PHE A 34 -0.47 -17.49 0.52
C PHE A 34 1.02 -17.82 0.44
N GLU A 35 1.55 -18.08 -0.75
CA GLU A 35 2.97 -18.34 -0.98
C GLU A 35 3.83 -17.11 -0.64
N ILE A 36 3.42 -15.93 -1.11
CA ILE A 36 4.09 -14.66 -0.78
C ILE A 36 4.14 -14.47 0.74
N VAL A 37 3.00 -14.54 1.41
CA VAL A 37 2.90 -14.32 2.87
C VAL A 37 3.74 -15.35 3.63
N THR A 38 3.65 -16.64 3.25
CA THR A 38 4.43 -17.69 3.90
C THR A 38 5.93 -17.48 3.73
N THR A 39 6.35 -17.01 2.55
CA THR A 39 7.76 -16.72 2.25
C THR A 39 8.26 -15.53 3.07
N GLU A 40 7.51 -14.42 3.12
CA GLU A 40 7.87 -13.24 3.92
C GLU A 40 7.92 -13.56 5.42
N ILE A 41 7.00 -14.39 5.93
CA ILE A 41 7.02 -14.83 7.33
C ILE A 41 8.31 -15.58 7.64
N LYS A 42 8.64 -16.59 6.82
CA LYS A 42 9.81 -17.46 7.07
C LYS A 42 11.13 -16.73 6.88
N ARG A 43 11.22 -15.85 5.89
CA ARG A 43 12.48 -15.21 5.50
C ARG A 43 12.75 -13.89 6.22
N ARG A 44 11.72 -13.16 6.65
CA ARG A 44 11.88 -11.82 7.24
C ARG A 44 11.28 -11.69 8.62
N LEU A 45 9.98 -11.96 8.77
CA LEU A 45 9.29 -11.68 10.04
C LEU A 45 9.83 -12.54 11.20
N VAL A 46 9.93 -13.86 11.02
CA VAL A 46 10.43 -14.77 12.06
C VAL A 46 11.89 -14.47 12.42
N PRO A 47 12.82 -14.32 11.45
CA PRO A 47 14.20 -13.91 11.77
C PRO A 47 14.29 -12.57 12.48
N PHE A 48 13.52 -11.55 12.06
CA PHE A 48 13.49 -10.23 12.68
C PHE A 48 13.06 -10.29 14.15
N LEU A 49 11.95 -10.99 14.43
CA LEU A 49 11.44 -11.17 15.80
C LEU A 49 12.42 -11.99 16.65
N SER A 50 13.05 -13.00 16.08
CA SER A 50 14.02 -13.85 16.78
C SER A 50 15.29 -13.08 17.18
N SER A 51 15.83 -12.24 16.28
CA SER A 51 16.95 -11.34 16.59
C SER A 51 16.58 -10.34 17.68
N ALA A 52 15.43 -9.68 17.57
CA ALA A 52 14.98 -8.72 18.57
C ALA A 52 14.78 -9.36 19.95
N ALA A 53 14.23 -10.57 20.00
CA ALA A 53 14.07 -11.33 21.23
C ALA A 53 15.42 -11.71 21.85
N GLY A 54 16.40 -12.15 21.04
CA GLY A 54 17.75 -12.47 21.49
C GLY A 54 18.52 -11.27 22.05
N GLU A 55 18.24 -10.08 21.52
CA GLU A 55 18.85 -8.81 21.94
C GLU A 55 18.06 -8.09 23.06
N GLY A 56 16.91 -8.64 23.49
CA GLY A 56 16.04 -8.00 24.48
C GLY A 56 15.44 -6.67 24.01
N ARG A 57 15.31 -6.45 22.69
CA ARG A 57 14.75 -5.21 22.13
C ARG A 57 13.24 -5.14 22.33
N VAL A 58 12.77 -3.97 22.77
CA VAL A 58 11.33 -3.65 22.76
C VAL A 58 10.93 -3.28 21.34
N LEU A 59 9.89 -3.93 20.82
CA LEU A 59 9.36 -3.71 19.48
C LEU A 59 7.97 -3.07 19.53
N ASP A 60 7.74 -2.11 18.64
CA ASP A 60 6.39 -1.67 18.29
C ASP A 60 5.80 -2.62 17.23
N LEU A 61 4.92 -3.52 17.66
CA LEU A 61 4.28 -4.48 16.76
C LEU A 61 3.37 -3.81 15.72
N GLU A 62 2.83 -2.63 15.99
CA GLU A 62 2.04 -1.89 15.00
C GLU A 62 2.92 -1.50 13.81
N ASP A 63 4.10 -0.94 14.08
CA ASP A 63 5.06 -0.57 13.04
C ASP A 63 5.58 -1.79 12.28
N VAL A 64 5.88 -2.88 12.99
CA VAL A 64 6.34 -4.13 12.38
C VAL A 64 5.29 -4.71 11.44
N PHE A 65 4.04 -4.86 11.89
CA PHE A 65 2.98 -5.41 11.04
C PHE A 65 2.60 -4.47 9.91
N ARG A 66 2.67 -3.15 10.11
CA ARG A 66 2.46 -2.17 9.03
C ARG A 66 3.48 -2.36 7.91
N ARG A 67 4.77 -2.49 8.24
CA ARG A 67 5.84 -2.74 7.25
C ARG A 67 5.67 -4.10 6.57
N PHE A 68 5.38 -5.14 7.36
CA PHE A 68 5.11 -6.49 6.84
C PHE A 68 3.96 -6.50 5.84
N THR A 69 2.81 -5.90 6.18
CA THR A 69 1.66 -5.82 5.29
C THR A 69 1.98 -5.02 4.03
N PHE A 70 2.74 -3.93 4.15
CA PHE A 70 3.14 -3.13 3.00
C PHE A 70 4.01 -3.91 2.01
N ASP A 71 5.03 -4.63 2.49
CA ASP A 71 5.90 -5.46 1.66
C ASP A 71 5.09 -6.55 0.93
N ASN A 72 4.18 -7.24 1.64
CA ASN A 72 3.31 -8.26 1.05
C ASN A 72 2.37 -7.69 -0.02
N ILE A 73 1.73 -6.54 0.23
CA ILE A 73 0.83 -5.91 -0.74
C ILE A 73 1.61 -5.45 -1.98
N CYS A 74 2.81 -4.88 -1.80
CA CYS A 74 3.63 -4.44 -2.92
C CYS A 74 4.09 -5.62 -3.78
N ARG A 75 4.53 -6.70 -3.13
CA ARG A 75 4.94 -7.92 -3.82
C ARG A 75 3.77 -8.58 -4.56
N PHE A 76 2.60 -8.62 -3.95
CA PHE A 76 1.41 -9.17 -4.56
C PHE A 76 0.84 -8.32 -5.70
N SER A 77 0.83 -6.99 -5.56
CA SER A 77 0.13 -6.08 -6.48
C SER A 77 1.02 -5.54 -7.60
N PHE A 78 2.32 -5.43 -7.35
CA PHE A 78 3.27 -4.73 -8.22
C PHE A 78 4.48 -5.60 -8.58
N GLU A 79 4.56 -6.83 -8.06
CA GLU A 79 5.76 -7.69 -8.16
C GLU A 79 7.05 -7.00 -7.69
N LEU A 80 6.90 -5.96 -6.87
CA LEU A 80 8.01 -5.22 -6.28
C LEU A 80 8.32 -5.75 -4.88
N ASP A 81 9.60 -5.88 -4.57
CA ASP A 81 10.06 -6.12 -3.21
C ASP A 81 10.70 -4.85 -2.62
N PRO A 82 9.94 -4.04 -1.84
CA PRO A 82 10.48 -2.82 -1.24
C PRO A 82 11.36 -3.08 -0.01
N GLY A 83 11.39 -4.31 0.53
CA GLY A 83 12.30 -4.70 1.62
C GLY A 83 12.17 -3.87 2.91
N CYS A 84 10.97 -3.35 3.25
CA CYS A 84 10.80 -2.39 4.36
C CYS A 84 11.06 -3.01 5.75
N MET A 85 11.14 -4.35 5.85
CA MET A 85 11.52 -5.07 7.07
C MET A 85 13.04 -5.24 7.27
N GLU A 86 13.89 -4.89 6.30
CA GLU A 86 15.34 -5.00 6.46
C GLU A 86 15.89 -3.86 7.34
N LEU A 87 16.67 -4.23 8.37
CA LEU A 87 17.13 -3.37 9.46
C LEU A 87 18.01 -2.17 9.05
N SER A 88 18.46 -2.10 7.80
CA SER A 88 19.45 -1.13 7.31
C SER A 88 18.92 -0.18 6.24
N LEU A 89 17.70 -0.37 5.73
CA LEU A 89 17.22 0.37 4.57
C LEU A 89 16.31 1.54 4.97
N PRO A 90 16.49 2.74 4.36
CA PRO A 90 15.49 3.79 4.49
C PRO A 90 14.16 3.27 3.98
N ILE A 91 13.08 3.48 4.75
CA ILE A 91 11.72 3.16 4.32
C ILE A 91 11.55 3.69 2.90
N SER A 92 11.17 2.81 1.95
CA SER A 92 10.96 3.19 0.55
C SER A 92 10.13 4.48 0.48
N GLU A 93 10.51 5.44 -0.36
CA GLU A 93 9.77 6.69 -0.53
C GLU A 93 8.28 6.43 -0.83
N PHE A 94 8.00 5.29 -1.49
CA PHE A 94 6.65 4.79 -1.71
C PHE A 94 5.90 4.49 -0.40
N ALA A 95 6.52 3.74 0.53
CA ALA A 95 5.95 3.42 1.83
C ALA A 95 5.68 4.68 2.67
N MET A 96 6.62 5.63 2.69
CA MET A 96 6.41 6.89 3.42
C MET A 96 5.27 7.72 2.81
N ALA A 97 5.20 7.80 1.49
CA ALA A 97 4.12 8.50 0.81
C ALA A 97 2.76 7.84 1.07
N PHE A 98 2.71 6.50 1.03
CA PHE A 98 1.51 5.72 1.27
C PHE A 98 1.01 5.82 2.72
N ASP A 99 1.91 5.72 3.70
CA ASP A 99 1.57 5.89 5.12
C ASP A 99 1.05 7.31 5.38
N LEU A 100 1.74 8.33 4.85
CA LEU A 100 1.31 9.72 4.97
C LEU A 100 -0.06 9.92 4.32
N ALA A 101 -0.29 9.34 3.14
CA ALA A 101 -1.57 9.44 2.44
C ALA A 101 -2.71 8.77 3.24
N SER A 102 -2.45 7.59 3.80
CA SER A 102 -3.39 6.80 4.58
C SER A 102 -3.77 7.51 5.88
N ARG A 103 -2.77 7.97 6.65
CA ARG A 103 -2.99 8.71 7.90
C ARG A 103 -3.75 10.02 7.69
N LEU A 104 -3.38 10.80 6.68
CA LEU A 104 -4.08 12.05 6.40
C LEU A 104 -5.50 11.80 5.86
N SER A 105 -5.72 10.68 5.17
CA SER A 105 -7.07 10.28 4.71
C SER A 105 -7.94 9.80 5.87
N SER A 106 -7.41 9.02 6.83
CA SER A 106 -8.15 8.61 8.03
C SER A 106 -8.51 9.82 8.91
N GLN A 107 -7.61 10.80 9.02
CA GLN A 107 -7.91 12.08 9.69
C GLN A 107 -9.10 12.83 9.08
N ARG A 108 -9.35 12.70 7.77
CA ARG A 108 -10.56 13.27 7.15
C ARG A 108 -11.82 12.55 7.62
N ALA A 109 -11.76 11.23 7.75
CA ALA A 109 -12.88 10.40 8.18
C ALA A 109 -13.24 10.66 9.65
N LEU A 110 -12.23 10.94 10.49
CA LEU A 110 -12.40 11.29 11.90
C LEU A 110 -12.74 12.77 12.13
N SER A 111 -12.72 13.60 11.07
CA SER A 111 -12.98 15.03 11.21
C SER A 111 -14.46 15.30 11.46
N LEU A 112 -14.76 16.07 12.52
CA LEU A 112 -16.12 16.41 12.95
C LEU A 112 -16.98 17.07 11.86
N SER A 113 -16.36 17.72 10.88
CA SER A 113 -17.09 18.34 9.77
C SER A 113 -16.32 18.24 8.46
N SER A 114 -17.02 17.75 7.43
CA SER A 114 -16.46 17.66 6.08
C SER A 114 -16.06 19.02 5.49
N LEU A 115 -16.62 20.12 6.01
CA LEU A 115 -16.31 21.48 5.57
C LEU A 115 -14.86 21.87 5.86
N ILE A 116 -14.29 21.42 6.98
CA ILE A 116 -12.95 21.82 7.43
C ILE A 116 -11.89 21.33 6.44
N TRP A 117 -11.93 20.05 6.08
CA TRP A 117 -10.96 19.52 5.12
C TRP A 117 -11.24 20.01 3.70
N LYS A 118 -12.50 20.29 3.32
CA LYS A 118 -12.83 20.88 2.02
C LYS A 118 -12.25 22.28 1.87
N ILE A 119 -12.34 23.12 2.90
CA ILE A 119 -11.73 24.47 2.92
C ILE A 119 -10.20 24.36 2.86
N LYS A 120 -9.59 23.50 3.69
CA LYS A 120 -8.13 23.25 3.65
C LYS A 120 -7.68 22.77 2.26
N ARG A 121 -8.50 21.97 1.57
CA ARG A 121 -8.23 21.49 0.22
C ARG A 121 -8.33 22.60 -0.81
N LEU A 122 -9.35 23.46 -0.71
CA LEU A 122 -9.56 24.61 -1.59
C LEU A 122 -8.38 25.59 -1.49
N LEU A 123 -7.93 25.89 -0.28
CA LEU A 123 -6.79 26.78 -0.03
C LEU A 123 -5.44 26.08 -0.23
N ASN A 124 -5.42 24.76 -0.42
CA ASN A 124 -4.22 23.93 -0.55
C ASN A 124 -3.24 24.15 0.62
N LEU A 125 -3.73 24.07 1.86
CA LEU A 125 -2.98 24.32 3.08
C LEU A 125 -2.79 23.08 3.95
N GLY A 126 -1.75 23.10 4.78
CA GLY A 126 -1.51 22.13 5.85
C GLY A 126 -1.55 20.67 5.41
N SER A 127 -2.41 19.88 6.05
CA SER A 127 -2.59 18.45 5.80
C SER A 127 -3.01 18.14 4.36
N GLU A 128 -3.88 18.95 3.77
CA GLU A 128 -4.38 18.71 2.41
C GLU A 128 -3.29 18.94 1.34
N LYS A 129 -2.40 19.93 1.55
CA LYS A 129 -1.23 20.15 0.68
C LYS A 129 -0.26 18.96 0.72
N ARG A 130 0.01 18.45 1.93
CA ARG A 130 0.89 17.28 2.14
C ARG A 130 0.28 16.03 1.52
N LEU A 131 -1.03 15.82 1.71
CA LEU A 131 -1.77 14.71 1.11
C LEU A 131 -1.76 14.78 -0.42
N LYS A 132 -1.91 15.98 -1.00
CA LYS A 132 -1.80 16.18 -2.45
C LYS A 132 -0.41 15.81 -2.98
N LYS A 133 0.67 16.13 -2.26
CA LYS A 133 2.04 15.74 -2.63
C LYS A 133 2.24 14.22 -2.53
N ALA A 134 1.81 13.62 -1.42
CA ALA A 134 1.92 12.17 -1.21
C ALA A 134 1.20 11.39 -2.32
N ILE A 135 -0.03 11.78 -2.66
CA ILE A 135 -0.79 11.15 -3.76
C ILE A 135 -0.07 11.28 -5.11
N ARG A 136 0.58 12.42 -5.39
CA ARG A 136 1.35 12.57 -6.63
C ARG A 136 2.52 11.59 -6.70
N LEU A 137 3.26 11.46 -5.60
CA LEU A 137 4.40 10.53 -5.54
C LEU A 137 3.94 9.08 -5.73
N ILE A 138 2.85 8.68 -5.06
CA ILE A 138 2.23 7.36 -5.24
C ILE A 138 1.84 7.14 -6.70
N ASN A 139 1.21 8.12 -7.36
CA ASN A 139 0.81 7.98 -8.75
C ASN A 139 2.02 7.83 -9.69
N VAL A 140 3.07 8.63 -9.51
CA VAL A 140 4.30 8.52 -10.33
C VAL A 140 4.93 7.14 -10.18
N LEU A 141 5.02 6.63 -8.95
CA LEU A 141 5.60 5.32 -8.70
C LEU A 141 4.72 4.18 -9.25
N ALA A 142 3.40 4.29 -9.12
CA ALA A 142 2.47 3.32 -9.71
C ALA A 142 2.52 3.33 -11.25
N GLU A 143 2.65 4.50 -11.88
CA GLU A 143 2.82 4.63 -13.33
C GLU A 143 4.13 3.97 -13.81
N GLU A 144 5.22 4.13 -13.06
CA GLU A 144 6.50 3.51 -13.38
C GLU A 144 6.43 1.97 -13.29
N VAL A 145 5.77 1.43 -12.27
CA VAL A 145 5.51 -0.02 -12.17
C VAL A 145 4.71 -0.53 -13.36
N ILE A 146 3.62 0.15 -13.70
CA ILE A 146 2.78 -0.23 -14.84
C ILE A 146 3.59 -0.19 -16.15
N ARG A 147 4.46 0.82 -16.30
CA ARG A 147 5.34 0.95 -17.47
C ARG A 147 6.32 -0.23 -17.55
N GLN A 148 6.95 -0.59 -16.44
CA GLN A 148 7.88 -1.72 -16.38
C GLN A 148 7.19 -3.05 -16.68
N GLY A 149 6.04 -3.31 -16.06
CA GLY A 149 5.25 -4.53 -16.32
C GLY A 149 4.78 -4.63 -17.78
N ARG A 150 4.42 -3.51 -18.42
CA ARG A 150 4.10 -3.49 -19.86
C ARG A 150 5.29 -3.84 -20.74
N ILE A 151 6.49 -3.32 -20.44
CA ILE A 151 7.70 -3.63 -21.20
C ILE A 151 8.06 -5.12 -21.08
N GLN A 152 7.94 -5.70 -19.89
CA GLN A 152 8.19 -7.13 -19.66
C GLN A 152 7.19 -8.03 -20.38
N SER A 153 5.91 -7.63 -20.44
CA SER A 153 4.88 -8.36 -21.19
C SER A 153 5.09 -8.34 -22.71
N ILE A 154 5.79 -7.33 -23.24
CA ILE A 154 6.13 -7.20 -24.66
C ILE A 154 7.41 -7.99 -24.99
N SER A 155 8.37 -8.06 -24.06
CA SER A 155 9.61 -8.82 -24.25
C SER A 155 9.44 -10.35 -24.16
N LEU A 156 8.31 -10.82 -23.66
CA LEU A 156 7.95 -12.25 -23.55
C LEU A 156 7.01 -12.72 -24.69
N ARG A 157 6.80 -11.88 -25.72
CA ARG A 157 6.15 -12.24 -26.98
C ARG A 157 7.16 -12.17 -28.12
#